data_AF-A0A3S3V2F9-F1
#
_entry.id   AF-A0A3S3V2F9-F1
#
_cell.length_a   1.000
_cell.length_b   1.000
_cell.length_c   1.000
_cell.angle_alpha   90.00
_cell.angle_beta   90.00
_cell.angle_gamma   90.00
#
_symmetry.space_group_name_H-M   'P 1'
#
loop_
_entity.id
_entity.type
_entity.pdbx_description
1 polymer ?
#
loop_
_entity_poly.entity_id
_entity_poly.type
_entity_poly.pdbx_seq_one_letter_code
_entity_poly.pdbx_strand_id
1 'polypeptide(L)' 'MAEKKAFILRINPEVLKEIEAWGAEEFRSTNGQIEYLLQQALASRKKATRKKKD' A
#
# COMPACT_ATOMS: atom_id res chain seq x y z
N MET A 1 14.16 -5.28 -12.59
CA MET A 1 12.86 -4.96 -11.94
C MET A 1 12.44 -6.18 -11.15
N ALA A 2 12.07 -6.03 -9.87
CA ALA A 2 11.50 -7.14 -9.11
C ALA A 2 10.23 -7.65 -9.82
N GLU A 3 10.03 -8.96 -9.83
CA GLU A 3 8.88 -9.59 -10.46
C GLU A 3 7.58 -9.09 -9.81
N LYS A 4 6.70 -8.46 -10.59
CA LYS A 4 5.39 -7.99 -10.13
C LYS A 4 4.33 -9.02 -10.49
N LYS A 5 3.70 -9.61 -9.48
CA LYS A 5 2.59 -10.55 -9.67
C LYS A 5 1.26 -9.79 -9.68
N ALA A 6 0.54 -9.85 -10.80
CA ALA A 6 -0.83 -9.35 -10.87
C ALA A 6 -1.76 -10.22 -10.03
N PHE A 7 -2.69 -9.60 -9.30
CA PHE A 7 -3.72 -10.28 -8.52
C PHE A 7 -5.00 -9.46 -8.51
N ILE A 8 -6.14 -10.14 -8.34
CA ILE A 8 -7.44 -9.48 -8.21
C ILE A 8 -7.62 -9.05 -6.77
N LEU A 9 -7.77 -7.75 -6.54
CA LEU A 9 -8.06 -7.19 -5.22
C LEU A 9 -9.56 -6.93 -5.09
N ARG A 10 -10.20 -7.53 -4.08
CA ARG A 10 -11.56 -7.15 -3.67
C ARG A 10 -11.43 -6.00 -2.68
N ILE A 11 -11.92 -4.82 -3.05
CA ILE A 11 -11.84 -3.60 -2.25
C ILE A 11 -13.17 -2.85 -2.34
N ASN A 12 -13.51 -2.11 -1.28
CA ASN A 12 -14.64 -1.20 -1.30
C ASN A 12 -14.38 -0.08 -2.34
N PRO A 13 -15.32 0.23 -3.25
CA PRO A 13 -15.13 1.26 -4.28
C PRO A 13 -14.81 2.64 -3.72
N GLU A 14 -15.38 3.03 -2.58
CA GLU A 14 -15.09 4.35 -1.98
C GLU A 14 -13.64 4.43 -1.49
N VAL A 15 -13.13 3.35 -0.90
CA VAL A 15 -11.73 3.27 -0.48
C VAL A 15 -10.79 3.36 -1.68
N LEU A 16 -11.13 2.71 -2.80
CA LEU A 16 -10.33 2.80 -4.02
C LEU A 16 -10.30 4.23 -4.57
N LYS A 17 -11.43 4.93 -4.54
CA LYS A 17 -11.55 6.32 -5.00
C LYS A 17 -10.72 7.28 -4.14
N GLU A 18 -10.70 7.09 -2.83
CA GLU A 18 -9.84 7.86 -1.93
C GLU A 18 -8.35 7.60 -2.21
N ILE A 19 -7.96 6.34 -2.44
CA ILE A 19 -6.57 5.98 -2.79
C ILE A 19 -6.16 6.57 -4.14
N GLU A 20 -7.07 6.59 -5.12
CA GLU A 20 -6.82 7.18 -6.44
C GLU A 20 -6.60 8.69 -6.34
N ALA A 21 -7.47 9.41 -5.61
CA ALA A 21 -7.30 10.85 -5.38
C ALA A 21 -5.97 11.15 -4.67
N TRP A 22 -5.64 10.40 -3.62
CA TRP A 22 -4.38 10.55 -2.90
C TRP A 22 -3.17 10.25 -3.80
N GLY A 23 -3.25 9.20 -4.62
CA GLY A 23 -2.22 8.90 -5.62
C GLY A 23 -2.00 10.05 -6.59
N ALA A 24 -3.09 10.64 -7.10
CA ALA A 24 -3.04 11.77 -8.02
C ALA A 24 -2.38 13.02 -7.39
N GLU A 25 -2.71 13.33 -6.14
CA GLU A 25 -2.10 14.45 -5.39
C GLU A 25 -0.58 14.30 -5.24
N GLU A 26 -0.07 13.06 -5.13
CA GLU A 26 1.35 12.76 -5.00
C GLU A 26 2.02 12.34 -6.32
N PHE A 27 1.36 12.58 -7.47
CA PHE A 27 1.84 12.22 -8.82
C PHE A 27 2.20 10.72 -8.98
N ARG A 28 1.41 9.84 -8.37
CA ARG A 28 1.54 8.38 -8.49
C ARG A 28 0.33 7.78 -9.19
N SER A 29 0.55 6.63 -9.84
CA SER A 29 -0.57 5.79 -10.29
C SER A 29 -1.26 5.13 -9.08
N THR A 30 -2.53 4.75 -9.22
CA THR A 30 -3.28 4.03 -8.19
C THR A 30 -2.53 2.77 -7.73
N ASN A 31 -1.97 2.00 -8.68
CA ASN A 31 -1.17 0.82 -8.35
C ASN A 31 0.11 1.18 -7.57
N GLY A 32 0.79 2.27 -7.94
CA GLY A 32 1.96 2.77 -7.23
C GLY A 32 1.63 3.22 -5.81
N GLN A 33 0.48 3.88 -5.63
CA GLN A 33 -0.01 4.30 -4.32
C GLN A 33 -0.34 3.10 -3.44
N ILE A 34 -1.06 2.10 -3.97
CA ILE A 34 -1.35 0.85 -3.25
C ILE A 34 -0.06 0.16 -2.82
N GLU A 35 0.92 0.02 -3.73
CA GLU A 35 2.22 -0.59 -3.43
C GLU A 35 2.95 0.16 -2.30
N TYR A 36 2.97 1.49 -2.35
CA TYR A 36 3.58 2.34 -1.32
C TYR A 36 2.93 2.14 0.05
N LEU A 37 1.60 2.16 0.13
CA LEU A 37 0.86 1.98 1.38
C LEU A 37 1.09 0.60 2.00
N LEU A 38 1.10 -0.45 1.18
CA LEU A 38 1.39 -1.81 1.63
C LEU A 38 2.81 -1.93 2.18
N GLN A 39 3.80 -1.32 1.53
CA GLN A 39 5.18 -1.30 2.01
C GLN A 39 5.29 -0.59 3.37
N GLN A 40 4.64 0.56 3.53
CA GLN A 40 4.60 1.29 4.80
C GLN A 40 3.93 0.48 5.92
N ALA A 41 2.79 -0.16 5.63
CA ALA A 41 2.08 -0.99 6.60
C ALA A 41 2.95 -2.19 7.06
N LEU A 42 3.61 -2.86 6.11
CA LEU A 42 4.53 -3.97 6.42
C LEU A 42 5.75 -3.50 7.23
N ALA A 43 6.34 -2.35 6.90
CA ALA A 43 7.46 -1.80 7.65
C ALA A 43 7.04 -1.45 9.09
N SER A 44 5.88 -0.82 9.26
CA SER A 44 5.32 -0.46 10.57
C SER A 44 5.03 -1.69 11.42
N ARG A 45 4.42 -2.73 10.82
CA ARG A 45 4.20 -4.02 11.50
C ARG A 45 5.51 -4.66 11.96
N LYS A 46 6.53 -4.71 11.09
CA LYS A 46 7.86 -5.28 11.44
C LYS A 46 8.52 -4.53 12.60
N LYS A 47 8.43 -3.20 12.62
CA LYS A 47 8.93 -2.38 13.73
C LYS A 47 8.20 -2.70 15.04
N ALA A 48 6.87 -2.77 15.01
CA ALA A 48 6.06 -3.11 16.18
C ALA A 48 6.39 -4.52 16.72
N THR A 49 6.63 -5.51 15.85
CA THR A 49 7.00 -6.86 16.28
C THR A 49 8.38 -6.95 16.92
N ARG A 50 9.34 -6.10 16.52
CA ARG A 50 10.68 -6.05 17.14
C ARG A 50 10.60 -5.49 18.56
N LYS A 51 9.89 -4.38 18.75
CA LYS A 51 9.69 -3.75 20.06
C LYS A 51 9.00 -4.65 21.11
N LYS A 52 8.24 -5.67 20.69
CA LYS A 52 7.59 -6.63 21.60
C LYS A 52 8.54 -7.75 22.06
N LYS A 53 9.67 -7.94 21.38
CA LYS A 53 10.63 -9.01 21.65
C LYS A 53 11.78 -8.54 22.53
N ASP A 54 11.96 -7.23 22.64
CA ASP A 54 12.82 -6.53 23.61
C ASP A 54 12.05 -6.27 24.90
#